data_AF-A0A410MDP0-F1
#
_entry.id   AF-A0A410MDP0-F1
#
_cell.length_a   1.000
_cell.length_b   1.000
_cell.length_c   1.000
_cell.angle_alpha   90.00
_cell.angle_beta   90.00
_cell.angle_gamma   90.00
#
_symmetry.space_group_name_H-M   'P 1'
#
loop_
_entity.id
_entity.type
_entity.pdbx_description
1 polymer ?
#
loop_
_entity_poly.entity_id
_entity_poly.type
_entity_poly.pdbx_seq_one_letter_code
_entity_poly.pdbx_strand_id
1 'polypeptide(L)'
;MEKMHFYHHTANSIHQKYSTTYNSKGITVPDVCPVCHKSVTPEIHYSLSYGQESQILFRCPNNNCNNFFIGKFIGNDLIGIGPKEYKGREFESDIEELSPLFTNIYNQALKAEADNLDQIAGLGYRKSLEFLIKDYLIKHLEKDEEKTRKKPLSQCLNQDVENDSLKDIANRASWIGNDEAHYTRKWVDKDVTDLKNLIEVTLHFILMEILTSKYKQEMPR
;
A
#
# COMPACT_ATOMS: atom_id res chain seq x y z
N MET A 1 -19.43 2.25 -28.60
CA MET A 1 -18.25 3.12 -28.76
C MET A 1 -18.70 4.55 -28.50
N GLU A 2 -18.62 5.00 -27.25
CA GLU A 2 -18.92 6.41 -26.92
C GLU A 2 -17.77 7.28 -27.41
N LYS A 3 -18.07 8.23 -28.28
CA LYS A 3 -17.14 9.26 -28.71
C LYS A 3 -17.01 10.27 -27.58
N MET A 4 -15.79 10.41 -27.06
CA MET A 4 -15.46 11.46 -26.10
C MET A 4 -15.62 12.82 -26.80
N HIS A 5 -16.63 13.58 -26.41
CA HIS A 5 -16.87 14.93 -26.91
C HIS A 5 -15.90 15.89 -26.22
N PHE A 6 -14.88 16.36 -26.95
CA PHE A 6 -14.06 17.48 -26.52
C PHE A 6 -14.86 18.78 -26.72
N TYR A 7 -15.38 19.32 -25.63
CA TYR A 7 -15.90 20.69 -25.61
C TYR A 7 -14.72 21.66 -25.47
N HIS A 8 -14.37 22.33 -26.56
CA HIS A 8 -13.57 23.55 -26.50
C HIS A 8 -14.43 24.68 -25.92
N HIS A 9 -14.50 24.79 -24.60
CA HIS A 9 -14.91 26.05 -24.00
C HIS A 9 -13.78 27.06 -24.20
N THR A 10 -13.94 27.95 -25.17
CA THR A 10 -13.18 29.19 -25.26
C THR A 10 -13.53 30.05 -24.07
N ALA A 11 -12.78 29.90 -22.97
CA ALA A 11 -12.80 30.84 -21.86
C ALA A 11 -12.15 32.17 -22.30
N ASN A 12 -12.92 32.98 -23.01
CA ASN A 12 -12.62 34.39 -23.22
C ASN A 12 -12.86 35.13 -21.91
N SER A 13 -11.85 35.13 -21.04
CA SER A 13 -11.46 36.20 -20.11
C SER A 13 -10.50 35.63 -19.08
N ILE A 14 -9.46 36.40 -18.72
CA ILE A 14 -8.30 36.01 -17.91
C ILE A 14 -7.21 35.22 -18.69
N HIS A 15 -6.89 35.65 -19.91
CA HIS A 15 -5.56 35.38 -20.48
C HIS A 15 -4.59 36.49 -20.07
N GLN A 16 -3.98 36.36 -18.89
CA GLN A 16 -2.63 36.88 -18.71
C GLN A 16 -1.67 35.75 -19.12
N LYS A 17 -1.31 35.73 -20.41
CA LYS A 17 -0.26 34.86 -20.94
C LYS A 17 1.06 35.23 -20.27
N TYR A 18 1.38 34.58 -19.16
CA TYR A 18 2.76 34.37 -18.77
C TYR A 18 3.19 32.98 -19.27
N SER A 19 3.28 32.81 -20.60
CA SER A 19 4.16 31.76 -21.14
C SER A 19 5.59 32.27 -20.97
N THR A 20 6.06 32.30 -19.72
CA THR A 20 7.48 32.43 -19.47
C THR A 20 8.06 31.05 -19.78
N THR A 21 8.86 30.96 -20.84
CA THR A 21 9.84 29.90 -20.98
C THR A 21 10.64 29.87 -19.68
N TYR A 22 10.32 28.92 -18.81
CA TYR A 22 10.95 28.80 -17.51
C TYR A 22 12.44 28.50 -17.74
N ASN A 23 13.30 29.48 -17.47
CA ASN A 23 14.74 29.28 -17.45
C ASN A 23 15.03 28.46 -16.17
N SER A 24 15.09 27.14 -16.31
CA SER A 24 15.24 26.13 -15.23
C SER A 24 16.62 26.13 -14.54
N LYS A 25 17.24 27.30 -14.35
CA LYS A 25 18.49 27.38 -13.59
C LYS A 25 18.19 27.19 -12.10
N GLY A 26 18.23 25.94 -11.65
CA GLY A 26 18.29 25.56 -10.24
C GLY A 26 17.10 24.76 -9.68
N ILE A 27 16.06 24.47 -10.47
CA ILE A 27 14.96 23.61 -10.03
C ILE A 27 15.30 22.15 -10.31
N THR A 28 15.35 21.34 -9.24
CA THR A 28 15.51 19.90 -9.35
C THR A 28 14.19 19.28 -9.80
N VAL A 29 14.15 18.84 -11.05
CA VAL A 29 12.98 18.14 -11.62
C VAL A 29 12.90 16.71 -11.05
N PRO A 30 11.70 16.20 -10.71
CA PRO A 30 11.56 14.81 -10.29
C PRO A 30 12.08 13.83 -11.34
N ASP A 31 12.97 12.92 -10.93
CA ASP A 31 13.60 11.91 -11.78
C ASP A 31 12.87 10.56 -11.74
N VAL A 32 11.82 10.44 -10.93
CA VAL A 32 10.94 9.27 -10.84
C VAL A 32 9.48 9.71 -11.01
N CYS A 33 8.75 9.02 -11.89
CA CYS A 33 7.33 9.29 -12.09
C CYS A 33 6.53 8.80 -10.87
N PRO A 34 5.73 9.65 -10.21
CA PRO A 34 4.95 9.26 -9.03
C PRO A 34 3.81 8.29 -9.35
N VAL A 35 3.49 8.08 -10.64
CA VAL A 35 2.38 7.23 -11.10
C VAL A 35 2.87 5.85 -11.54
N CYS A 36 3.99 5.76 -12.27
CA CYS A 36 4.50 4.47 -12.76
C CYS A 36 5.78 3.99 -12.06
N HIS A 37 6.32 4.79 -11.14
CA HIS A 37 7.53 4.51 -10.36
C HIS A 37 8.79 4.22 -11.19
N LYS A 38 8.78 4.51 -12.49
CA LYS A 38 9.96 4.42 -13.34
C LYS A 38 10.76 5.71 -13.29
N SER A 39 12.08 5.57 -13.42
CA SER A 39 12.97 6.70 -13.67
C SER A 39 12.61 7.36 -15.00
N VAL A 40 12.45 8.68 -15.00
CA VAL A 40 12.02 9.49 -16.13
C VAL A 40 12.68 10.85 -16.12
N THR A 41 12.78 11.47 -17.30
CA THR A 41 12.97 12.93 -17.42
C THR A 41 11.62 13.50 -17.87
N PRO A 42 10.79 14.00 -16.95
CA PRO A 42 9.43 14.39 -17.28
C PRO A 42 9.38 15.67 -18.12
N GLU A 43 8.39 15.75 -19.00
CA GLU A 43 8.15 16.92 -19.83
C GLU A 43 7.42 17.98 -19.02
N ILE A 44 7.90 19.23 -19.04
CA ILE A 44 7.21 20.36 -18.39
C ILE A 44 6.15 20.91 -19.37
N HIS A 45 4.89 20.89 -18.95
CA HIS A 45 3.77 21.39 -19.75
C HIS A 45 3.28 22.75 -19.32
N TYR A 46 3.28 23.02 -18.01
CA TYR A 46 2.80 24.29 -17.47
C TYR A 46 3.44 24.57 -16.12
N SER A 47 3.58 25.84 -15.78
CA SER A 47 4.05 26.29 -14.46
C SER A 47 3.21 27.46 -14.00
N LEU A 48 2.79 27.41 -12.74
CA LEU A 48 2.17 28.53 -12.03
C LEU A 48 3.08 28.92 -10.87
N SER A 49 3.36 30.20 -10.69
CA SER A 49 4.19 30.69 -9.58
C SER A 49 3.52 31.87 -8.89
N TYR A 50 3.56 31.86 -7.56
CA TYR A 50 3.05 32.93 -6.71
C TYR A 50 3.99 33.13 -5.51
N GLY A 51 4.71 34.26 -5.49
CA GLY A 51 5.76 34.48 -4.50
C GLY A 51 6.88 33.45 -4.62
N GLN A 52 7.19 32.76 -3.51
CA GLN A 52 8.16 31.65 -3.51
C GLN A 52 7.53 30.31 -3.87
N GLU A 53 6.21 30.22 -3.94
CA GLU A 53 5.54 28.96 -4.24
C GLU A 53 5.41 28.78 -5.75
N SER A 54 5.66 27.57 -6.23
CA SER A 54 5.35 27.21 -7.62
C SER A 54 4.75 25.82 -7.74
N GLN A 55 3.91 25.65 -8.77
CA GLN A 55 3.34 24.37 -9.16
C GLN A 55 3.68 24.13 -10.62
N ILE A 56 4.33 23.00 -10.90
CA ILE A 56 4.76 22.63 -12.24
C ILE A 56 4.02 21.37 -12.65
N LEU A 57 3.30 21.44 -13.75
CA LEU A 57 2.64 20.32 -14.40
C LEU A 57 3.65 19.59 -15.30
N PHE A 58 3.94 18.35 -14.92
CA PHE A 58 4.80 17.42 -15.60
C PHE A 58 3.99 16.35 -16.33
N ARG A 59 4.51 15.84 -17.45
CA ARG A 59 4.01 14.62 -18.10
C ARG A 59 5.08 13.54 -18.09
N CYS A 60 4.69 12.32 -17.73
CA CYS A 60 5.55 11.15 -17.83
C CYS A 60 5.80 10.81 -19.32
N PRO A 61 7.06 10.68 -19.79
CA PRO A 61 7.38 10.38 -21.19
C PRO A 61 7.24 8.89 -21.53
N ASN A 62 7.04 8.02 -20.52
CA ASN A 62 6.81 6.61 -20.75
C ASN A 62 5.46 6.41 -21.44
N ASN A 63 5.47 5.91 -22.68
CA ASN A 63 4.28 5.68 -23.50
C ASN A 63 3.20 4.80 -22.84
N ASN A 64 3.60 3.89 -21.94
CA ASN A 64 2.65 3.05 -21.20
C ASN A 64 2.02 3.78 -20.01
N CYS A 65 2.59 4.90 -19.58
CA CYS A 65 2.10 5.71 -18.48
C CYS A 65 1.40 6.97 -19.00
N ASN A 66 2.13 7.87 -19.68
CA ASN A 66 1.63 9.15 -20.23
C ASN A 66 0.82 10.03 -19.25
N ASN A 67 0.85 9.73 -17.95
CA ASN A 67 0.08 10.45 -16.95
C ASN A 67 0.73 11.79 -16.61
N PHE A 68 -0.13 12.76 -16.29
CA PHE A 68 0.28 14.03 -15.72
C PHE A 68 0.50 13.91 -14.21
N PHE A 69 1.43 14.70 -13.71
CA PHE A 69 1.62 14.92 -12.28
C PHE A 69 2.11 16.34 -12.03
N ILE A 70 1.88 16.84 -10.83
CA ILE A 70 2.17 18.20 -10.39
C ILE A 70 3.25 18.10 -9.31
N GLY A 71 4.37 18.79 -9.53
CA GLY A 71 5.33 19.09 -8.46
C GLY A 71 4.98 20.44 -7.85
N LYS A 72 4.97 20.50 -6.52
CA LYS A 72 4.81 21.72 -5.72
C LYS A 72 6.17 22.09 -5.14
N PHE A 73 6.55 23.35 -5.25
CA PHE A 73 7.84 23.85 -4.82
C PHE A 73 7.71 25.09 -3.95
N ILE A 74 8.65 25.25 -3.01
CA ILE A 74 8.95 26.52 -2.33
C ILE A 74 10.38 26.89 -2.69
N GLY A 75 10.58 28.02 -3.35
CA GLY A 75 11.85 28.34 -4.00
C GLY A 75 12.20 27.26 -5.03
N ASN A 76 13.31 26.56 -4.80
CA ASN A 76 13.75 25.44 -5.64
C ASN A 76 13.47 24.06 -5.01
N ASP A 77 12.91 24.01 -3.80
CA ASP A 77 12.73 22.77 -3.05
C ASP A 77 11.38 22.14 -3.40
N LEU A 78 11.40 20.87 -3.80
CA LEU A 78 10.19 20.08 -4.05
C LEU A 78 9.55 19.69 -2.72
N ILE A 79 8.41 20.30 -2.39
CA ILE A 79 7.67 20.06 -1.15
C ILE A 79 6.52 19.06 -1.31
N GLY A 80 6.13 18.75 -2.55
CA GLY A 80 5.04 17.80 -2.79
C GLY A 80 4.94 17.38 -4.24
N ILE A 81 4.42 16.18 -4.46
CA ILE A 81 4.22 15.63 -5.81
C ILE A 81 2.92 14.83 -5.84
N GLY A 82 2.11 14.97 -6.90
CA GLY A 82 0.88 14.20 -7.04
C GLY A 82 0.20 14.33 -8.42
N PRO A 83 -0.70 13.42 -8.82
CA PRO A 83 -1.10 12.25 -8.07
C PRO A 83 0.04 11.24 -7.94
N LYS A 84 0.04 10.51 -6.83
CA LYS A 84 0.90 9.35 -6.61
C LYS A 84 0.02 8.12 -6.78
N GLU A 85 0.44 7.19 -7.62
CA GLU A 85 -0.08 5.84 -7.53
C GLU A 85 0.75 5.09 -6.50
N TYR A 86 0.13 4.13 -5.83
CA TYR A 86 0.82 3.29 -4.87
C TYR A 86 1.09 1.93 -5.49
N LYS A 87 2.37 1.53 -5.57
CA LYS A 87 2.72 0.15 -5.93
C LYS A 87 2.57 -0.74 -4.70
N GLY A 88 1.56 -1.61 -4.72
CA GLY A 88 1.35 -2.65 -3.71
C GLY A 88 2.53 -3.60 -3.54
N ARG A 89 2.60 -4.26 -2.38
CA ARG A 89 3.39 -5.48 -2.18
C ARG A 89 2.78 -6.58 -3.06
N GLU A 90 3.63 -7.20 -3.85
CA GLU A 90 3.32 -8.44 -4.57
C GLU A 90 3.49 -9.61 -3.58
N PHE A 91 2.50 -10.50 -3.51
CA PHE A 91 2.50 -11.65 -2.62
C PHE A 91 2.78 -12.92 -3.42
N GLU A 92 3.29 -13.95 -2.75
CA GLU A 92 3.44 -15.27 -3.34
C GLU A 92 2.08 -15.82 -3.77
N SER A 93 2.01 -16.50 -4.92
CA SER A 93 0.73 -16.96 -5.50
C SER A 93 -0.06 -17.86 -4.53
N ASP A 94 0.62 -18.69 -3.76
CA ASP A 94 -0.02 -19.55 -2.75
C ASP A 94 -0.71 -18.72 -1.64
N ILE A 95 -0.15 -17.55 -1.28
CA ILE A 95 -0.77 -16.63 -0.32
C ILE A 95 -1.92 -15.85 -0.95
N GLU A 96 -1.79 -15.42 -2.20
CA GLU A 96 -2.88 -14.75 -2.93
C GLU A 96 -4.10 -15.67 -3.09
N GLU A 97 -3.87 -16.96 -3.38
CA GLU A 97 -4.92 -17.97 -3.47
C GLU A 97 -5.52 -18.30 -2.08
N LEU A 98 -4.67 -18.40 -1.06
CA LEU A 98 -5.09 -18.65 0.31
C LEU A 98 -5.99 -17.51 0.83
N SER A 99 -5.58 -16.25 0.71
CA SER A 99 -6.31 -15.12 1.28
C SER A 99 -6.27 -13.88 0.38
N PRO A 100 -7.11 -13.82 -0.68
CA PRO A 100 -7.17 -12.65 -1.57
C PRO A 100 -7.58 -11.36 -0.84
N LEU A 101 -8.40 -11.47 0.22
CA LEU A 101 -8.81 -10.32 1.01
C LEU A 101 -7.69 -9.82 1.93
N PHE A 102 -6.84 -10.70 2.46
CA PHE A 102 -5.64 -10.29 3.18
C PHE A 102 -4.75 -9.41 2.28
N THR A 103 -4.40 -9.89 1.08
CA THR A 103 -3.49 -9.16 0.18
C THR A 103 -4.08 -7.81 -0.23
N ASN A 104 -5.39 -7.76 -0.46
CA ASN A 104 -6.10 -6.52 -0.74
C ASN A 104 -6.06 -5.54 0.44
N ILE A 105 -6.46 -5.98 1.65
CA ILE A 105 -6.51 -5.13 2.85
C ILE A 105 -5.10 -4.65 3.23
N TYR A 106 -4.09 -5.53 3.14
CA TYR A 106 -2.70 -5.19 3.42
C TYR A 106 -2.21 -4.10 2.46
N ASN A 107 -2.52 -4.22 1.16
CA ASN A 107 -2.14 -3.20 0.18
C ASN A 107 -2.89 -1.88 0.34
N GLN A 108 -4.15 -1.90 0.82
CA GLN A 108 -4.86 -0.67 1.21
C GLN A 108 -4.23 -0.01 2.45
N ALA A 109 -3.84 -0.81 3.44
CA ALA A 109 -3.14 -0.31 4.63
C ALA A 109 -1.79 0.32 4.28
N LEU A 110 -1.03 -0.33 3.40
CA LEU A 110 0.20 0.20 2.82
C LEU A 110 0.01 1.51 2.07
N LYS A 111 -1.05 1.62 1.26
CA LYS A 111 -1.38 2.88 0.58
C LYS A 111 -1.68 3.99 1.57
N ALA A 112 -2.46 3.70 2.61
CA ALA A 112 -2.75 4.66 3.68
C ALA A 112 -1.48 5.10 4.42
N GLU A 113 -0.58 4.17 4.72
CA GLU A 113 0.73 4.47 5.31
C GLU A 113 1.57 5.38 4.41
N ALA A 114 1.65 5.09 3.11
CA ALA A 114 2.39 5.91 2.15
C ALA A 114 1.84 7.34 2.01
N ASP A 115 0.55 7.52 2.32
CA ASP A 115 -0.13 8.82 2.38
C ASP A 115 -0.05 9.49 3.78
N ASN A 116 0.72 8.92 4.72
CA ASN A 116 0.85 9.34 6.12
C ASN A 116 -0.48 9.33 6.90
N LEU A 117 -1.39 8.43 6.55
CA LEU A 117 -2.66 8.19 7.24
C LEU A 117 -2.46 7.12 8.33
N ASP A 118 -1.51 7.35 9.22
CA ASP A 118 -0.97 6.35 10.16
C ASP A 118 -2.06 5.73 11.04
N GLN A 119 -3.02 6.54 11.50
CA GLN A 119 -4.16 6.12 12.32
C GLN A 119 -5.10 5.12 11.61
N ILE A 120 -5.06 5.07 10.28
CA ILE A 120 -5.86 4.16 9.45
C ILE A 120 -5.02 2.96 9.00
N ALA A 121 -3.74 3.18 8.71
CA ALA A 121 -2.83 2.13 8.28
C ALA A 121 -2.72 1.00 9.32
N GLY A 122 -2.48 1.33 10.59
CA GLY A 122 -2.35 0.35 11.68
C GLY A 122 -3.59 -0.54 11.83
N LEU A 123 -4.78 0.06 11.76
CA LEU A 123 -6.07 -0.66 11.75
C LEU A 123 -6.20 -1.60 10.54
N GLY A 124 -5.77 -1.14 9.37
CA GLY A 124 -5.74 -1.93 8.14
C GLY A 124 -4.84 -3.16 8.27
N TYR A 125 -3.63 -3.01 8.81
CA TYR A 125 -2.71 -4.13 9.03
C TYR A 125 -3.26 -5.15 10.02
N ARG A 126 -3.83 -4.69 11.15
CA ARG A 126 -4.49 -5.57 12.11
C ARG A 126 -5.61 -6.37 11.45
N LYS A 127 -6.46 -5.71 10.64
CA LYS A 127 -7.53 -6.37 9.90
C LYS A 127 -6.95 -7.39 8.91
N SER A 128 -5.90 -7.05 8.19
CA SER A 128 -5.25 -7.97 7.24
C SER A 128 -4.79 -9.26 7.94
N LEU A 129 -4.13 -9.15 9.09
CA LEU A 129 -3.69 -10.30 9.89
C LEU A 129 -4.85 -11.23 10.26
N GLU A 130 -6.00 -10.67 10.64
CA GLU A 130 -7.18 -11.47 10.97
C GLU A 130 -7.66 -12.31 9.78
N PHE A 131 -7.71 -11.73 8.58
CA PHE A 131 -8.09 -12.45 7.37
C PHE A 131 -7.08 -13.53 7.02
N LEU A 132 -5.78 -13.23 7.08
CA LEU A 132 -4.72 -14.20 6.80
C LEU A 132 -4.84 -15.44 7.69
N ILE A 133 -4.93 -15.23 9.01
CA ILE A 133 -4.99 -16.33 9.98
C ILE A 133 -6.28 -17.13 9.81
N LYS A 134 -7.44 -16.47 9.70
CA LYS A 134 -8.71 -17.17 9.57
C LYS A 134 -8.79 -17.96 8.27
N ASP A 135 -8.35 -17.40 7.15
CA ASP A 135 -8.36 -18.10 5.87
C ASP A 135 -7.36 -19.28 5.87
N TYR A 136 -6.19 -19.12 6.50
CA TYR A 136 -5.26 -20.23 6.74
C TYR A 136 -5.91 -21.37 7.54
N LEU A 137 -6.58 -21.07 8.65
CA LEU A 137 -7.26 -22.09 9.47
C LEU A 137 -8.34 -22.84 8.67
N ILE A 138 -9.11 -22.12 7.85
CA ILE A 138 -10.23 -22.68 7.10
C ILE A 138 -9.73 -23.51 5.91
N LYS A 139 -8.81 -22.96 5.10
CA LYS A 139 -8.40 -23.56 3.84
C LYS A 139 -7.27 -24.56 3.97
N HIS A 140 -6.34 -24.35 4.92
CA HIS A 140 -5.18 -25.21 5.08
C HIS A 140 -5.35 -26.24 6.21
N LEU A 141 -5.92 -25.84 7.35
CA LEU A 141 -6.16 -26.73 8.49
C LEU A 141 -7.59 -27.30 8.54
N GLU A 142 -8.39 -27.03 7.51
CA GLU A 142 -9.76 -27.55 7.34
C GLU A 142 -10.68 -27.29 8.56
N LYS A 143 -10.46 -26.19 9.29
CA LYS A 143 -11.31 -25.81 10.42
C LYS A 143 -12.67 -25.30 9.92
N ASP A 144 -13.70 -25.48 10.75
CA ASP A 144 -15.08 -25.06 10.47
C ASP A 144 -15.17 -23.56 10.15
N GLU A 145 -15.60 -23.22 8.93
CA GLU A 145 -15.64 -21.85 8.41
C GLU A 145 -16.52 -20.92 9.24
N GLU A 146 -17.74 -21.36 9.58
CA GLU A 146 -18.70 -20.54 10.30
C GLU A 146 -18.22 -20.24 11.72
N LYS A 147 -17.70 -21.26 12.42
CA LYS A 147 -17.14 -21.09 13.76
C LYS A 147 -15.88 -20.22 13.73
N THR A 148 -14.97 -20.45 12.78
CA THR A 148 -13.71 -19.72 12.68
C THR A 148 -13.94 -18.24 12.40
N ARG A 149 -14.91 -17.90 11.53
CA ARG A 149 -15.25 -16.50 11.25
C ARG A 149 -15.82 -15.76 12.45
N LYS A 150 -16.67 -16.40 13.24
CA LYS A 150 -17.29 -15.81 14.45
C LYS A 150 -16.32 -15.72 15.63
N LYS A 151 -15.33 -16.59 15.69
CA LYS A 151 -14.34 -16.64 16.77
C LYS A 151 -13.44 -15.38 16.75
N PRO A 152 -13.18 -14.73 17.89
CA PRO A 152 -12.18 -13.66 17.99
C PRO A 152 -10.79 -14.15 17.59
N LEU A 153 -9.99 -13.28 16.94
CA LEU A 153 -8.65 -13.64 16.46
C LEU A 153 -7.76 -14.27 17.54
N SER A 154 -7.78 -13.72 18.76
CA SER A 154 -6.98 -14.25 19.88
C SER A 154 -7.36 -15.69 20.23
N GLN A 155 -8.65 -16.07 20.12
CA GLN A 155 -9.06 -17.44 20.36
C GLN A 155 -8.65 -18.35 19.20
N CYS A 156 -8.76 -17.88 17.95
CA CYS A 156 -8.28 -18.63 16.79
C CYS A 156 -6.79 -18.97 16.93
N LEU A 157 -5.97 -17.99 17.29
CA LEU A 157 -4.53 -18.17 17.48
C LEU A 157 -4.21 -19.18 18.60
N ASN A 158 -4.85 -19.04 19.76
CA ASN A 158 -4.47 -19.85 20.92
C ASN A 158 -5.05 -21.27 20.90
N GLN A 159 -6.16 -21.50 20.21
CA GLN A 159 -6.86 -22.78 20.23
C GLN A 159 -6.70 -23.60 18.95
N ASP A 160 -6.60 -22.93 17.79
CA ASP A 160 -6.74 -23.61 16.49
C ASP A 160 -5.43 -23.64 15.68
N VAL A 161 -4.44 -22.81 16.01
CA VAL A 161 -3.09 -22.87 15.43
C VAL A 161 -2.23 -23.89 16.17
N GLU A 162 -1.72 -24.87 15.45
CA GLU A 162 -0.97 -25.99 16.02
C GLU A 162 0.52 -25.69 16.16
N ASN A 163 1.12 -24.99 15.19
CA ASN A 163 2.52 -24.59 15.23
C ASN A 163 2.75 -23.49 16.27
N ASP A 164 3.51 -23.81 17.32
CA ASP A 164 3.76 -22.89 18.43
C ASP A 164 4.58 -21.65 18.02
N SER A 165 5.47 -21.76 17.04
CA SER A 165 6.24 -20.60 16.55
C SER A 165 5.34 -19.63 15.77
N LEU A 166 4.49 -20.16 14.88
CA LEU A 166 3.49 -19.37 14.17
C LEU A 166 2.53 -18.69 15.16
N LYS A 167 2.03 -19.45 16.14
CA LYS A 167 1.15 -18.96 17.20
C LYS A 167 1.79 -17.82 18.00
N ASP A 168 3.05 -17.95 18.40
CA ASP A 168 3.75 -16.96 19.23
C ASP A 168 3.95 -15.62 18.50
N ILE A 169 4.39 -15.68 17.23
CA ILE A 169 4.59 -14.50 16.39
C ILE A 169 3.27 -13.84 16.01
N ALA A 170 2.27 -14.62 15.59
CA ALA A 170 0.97 -14.08 15.22
C ALA A 170 0.23 -13.45 16.41
N ASN A 171 0.41 -13.98 17.63
CA ASN A 171 -0.09 -13.33 18.85
C ASN A 171 0.57 -11.96 19.07
N ARG A 172 1.89 -11.84 18.90
CA ARG A 172 2.58 -10.54 19.00
C ARG A 172 2.08 -9.55 17.95
N ALA A 173 1.89 -10.00 16.71
CA ALA A 173 1.29 -9.18 15.66
C ALA A 173 -0.11 -8.70 16.07
N SER A 174 -0.93 -9.59 16.65
CA SER A 174 -2.25 -9.23 17.16
C SER A 174 -2.17 -8.23 18.33
N TRP A 175 -1.17 -8.31 19.20
CA TRP A 175 -1.02 -7.38 20.33
C TRP A 175 -0.66 -5.98 19.86
N ILE A 176 0.32 -5.84 18.96
CA ILE A 176 0.68 -4.54 18.39
C ILE A 176 -0.48 -4.00 17.54
N GLY A 177 -1.13 -4.84 16.74
CA GLY A 177 -2.30 -4.44 15.97
C GLY A 177 -3.46 -3.95 16.86
N ASN A 178 -3.63 -4.51 18.06
CA ASN A 178 -4.63 -4.01 19.03
C ASN A 178 -4.27 -2.61 19.56
N ASP A 179 -2.99 -2.29 19.73
CA ASP A 179 -2.56 -0.96 20.16
C ASP A 179 -2.85 0.11 19.09
N GLU A 180 -2.92 -0.27 17.81
CA GLU A 180 -3.36 0.61 16.72
C GLU A 180 -4.90 0.83 16.69
N ALA A 181 -5.65 0.06 17.50
CA ALA A 181 -7.11 0.14 17.53
C ALA A 181 -7.67 0.71 18.84
N HIS A 182 -6.95 0.55 19.94
CA HIS A 182 -7.41 0.96 21.26
C HIS A 182 -6.81 2.31 21.68
N TYR A 183 -7.57 3.04 22.49
CA TYR A 183 -7.16 4.37 22.99
C TYR A 183 -5.83 4.32 23.79
N THR A 184 -5.58 3.23 24.50
CA THR A 184 -4.36 3.02 25.28
C THR A 184 -3.47 1.99 24.60
N ARG A 185 -2.22 2.37 24.32
CA ARG A 185 -1.18 1.46 23.82
C ARG A 185 -0.50 0.75 24.99
N LYS A 186 -0.26 -0.55 24.86
CA LYS A 186 0.48 -1.35 25.85
C LYS A 186 1.96 -1.48 25.51
N TRP A 187 2.29 -1.55 24.22
CA TRP A 187 3.64 -1.69 23.67
C TRP A 187 4.11 -0.34 23.10
N VAL A 188 4.43 0.58 24.00
CA VAL A 188 4.75 1.99 23.65
C VAL A 188 6.06 2.16 22.87
N ASP A 189 6.95 1.17 22.94
CA ASP A 189 8.25 1.11 22.28
C ASP A 189 8.19 0.36 20.94
N LYS A 190 6.99 0.15 20.41
CA LYS A 190 6.71 -0.55 19.15
C LYS A 190 5.83 0.28 18.24
N ASP A 191 5.95 0.06 16.93
CA ASP A 191 5.23 0.81 15.90
C ASP A 191 4.66 -0.06 14.77
N VAL A 192 4.13 0.59 13.74
CA VAL A 192 3.55 -0.06 12.56
C VAL A 192 4.58 -0.87 11.77
N THR A 193 5.87 -0.51 11.84
CA THR A 193 6.96 -1.27 11.23
C THR A 193 7.12 -2.61 11.93
N ASP A 194 7.09 -2.64 13.26
CA ASP A 194 7.11 -3.89 14.03
C ASP A 194 5.90 -4.78 13.68
N LEU A 195 4.71 -4.18 13.57
CA LEU A 195 3.50 -4.89 13.16
C LEU A 195 3.67 -5.54 11.78
N LYS A 196 4.14 -4.79 10.78
CA LYS A 196 4.39 -5.32 9.43
C LYS A 196 5.41 -6.45 9.45
N ASN A 197 6.51 -6.29 10.18
CA ASN A 197 7.54 -7.33 10.30
C ASN A 197 6.97 -8.63 10.93
N LEU A 198 6.11 -8.51 11.94
CA LEU A 198 5.48 -9.69 12.54
C LEU A 198 4.45 -10.35 11.62
N ILE A 199 3.70 -9.55 10.83
CA ILE A 199 2.80 -10.08 9.79
C ILE A 199 3.62 -10.81 8.71
N GLU A 200 4.76 -10.26 8.30
CA GLU A 200 5.66 -10.87 7.32
C GLU A 200 6.19 -12.22 7.81
N VAL A 201 6.67 -12.29 9.05
CA VAL A 201 7.13 -13.55 9.65
C VAL A 201 5.98 -14.56 9.77
N THR A 202 4.78 -14.11 10.17
CA THR A 202 3.56 -14.94 10.21
C THR A 202 3.25 -15.53 8.83
N LEU A 203 3.31 -14.71 7.78
CA LEU A 203 3.10 -15.12 6.40
C LEU A 203 4.10 -16.19 5.96
N HIS A 204 5.39 -16.00 6.28
CA HIS A 204 6.42 -16.99 5.92
C HIS A 204 6.21 -18.35 6.59
N PHE A 205 5.77 -18.39 7.85
CA PHE A 205 5.41 -19.65 8.51
C PHE A 205 4.24 -20.34 7.80
N ILE A 206 3.19 -19.60 7.47
CA ILE A 206 2.03 -20.13 6.73
C ILE A 206 2.44 -20.66 5.36
N LEU A 207 3.23 -19.88 4.61
CA LEU A 207 3.72 -20.28 3.29
C LEU A 207 4.56 -21.56 3.36
N MET A 208 5.46 -21.64 4.35
CA MET A 208 6.29 -22.83 4.57
C MET A 208 5.43 -24.08 4.82
N GLU A 209 4.35 -23.97 5.60
CA GLU A 209 3.45 -25.09 5.86
C GLU A 209 2.64 -25.50 4.63
N ILE A 210 2.12 -24.53 3.87
CA ILE A 210 1.41 -24.78 2.60
C ILE A 210 2.30 -25.55 1.64
N LEU A 211 3.53 -25.06 1.40
CA LEU A 211 4.48 -25.71 0.50
C LEU A 211 4.89 -27.09 1.01
N THR A 212 5.13 -27.22 2.32
CA THR A 212 5.48 -28.52 2.93
C THR A 212 4.38 -29.56 2.71
N SER A 213 3.12 -29.19 2.95
CA SER A 213 1.97 -30.08 2.76
C SER A 213 1.79 -30.45 1.29
N LYS A 214 1.93 -29.48 0.38
CA LYS A 214 1.88 -29.69 -1.07
C LYS A 214 2.92 -30.72 -1.54
N TYR A 215 4.19 -30.53 -1.20
CA TYR A 215 5.24 -31.47 -1.61
C TYR A 215 5.11 -32.85 -0.96
N LYS A 216 4.61 -32.95 0.29
CA LYS A 216 4.32 -34.25 0.92
C LYS A 216 3.21 -35.01 0.20
N GLN A 217 2.23 -34.32 -0.37
CA GLN A 217 1.14 -34.92 -1.15
C GLN A 217 1.60 -35.32 -2.56
N GLU A 218 2.39 -34.47 -3.22
CA GLU A 218 2.93 -34.73 -4.57
C GLU A 218 4.00 -35.83 -4.57
N MET A 219 4.75 -35.99 -3.48
CA MET A 219 5.82 -36.97 -3.32
C MET A 219 5.58 -37.91 -2.12
N PRO A 220 4.57 -38.81 -2.20
CA PRO A 220 4.28 -39.75 -1.13
C PRO A 220 5.42 -40.78 -0.98
N ARG A 221 5.67 -41.22 0.26
CA ARG A 221 6.66 -42.27 0.58
C ARG A 221 6.11 -43.67 0.35
#